data_AF-A0A914WHW7-F1
#
_entry.id   AF-A0A914WHW7-F1
#
_cell.length_a   1.000
_cell.length_b   1.000
_cell.length_c   1.000
_cell.angle_alpha   90.00
_cell.angle_beta   90.00
_cell.angle_gamma   90.00
#
_symmetry.space_group_name_H-M   'P 1'
#
loop_
_entity.id
_entity.type
_entity.pdbx_description
1 polymer ?
#
loop_
_entity_poly.entity_id
_entity_poly.type
_entity_poly.pdbx_seq_one_letter_code
_entity_poly.pdbx_strand_id
1 'polypeptide(L)'
;MSLRNVFLLIVCCFLHSSYLISSSTSFEVAEKESDKDNPSCPNAIYSGNGQLLSPGWPNAYGNNENCVYFITAAPGFVIQIHFWSFDTELCCDYLDLFDGPDFSTSPKIARLSGAAVSPATYASSSRWLTMEFTTDPVITRPGFNASYYTTSTAYPCNRDVFISMDALSTLGTEENFQKELQFVANVLLANWTIGHNLTQVVPALMQSDDMISYGFNEIHSLADLQHDVLAYGSKSIKGQRPDALEAVFYLITPRITNQKAYKSGARVGIDRILVLFLSFMPNDNSDLTGSIRYANEIKAEGTTIAIVGMGPNMNVTALSALASGPQYLFTAASYDDLDTNLANGMKQVICAAN
;
A
#
# COMPACT_ATOMS: atom_id res chain seq x y z
N MET A 1 44.26 43.76 25.04
CA MET A 1 43.08 43.24 24.30
C MET A 1 42.83 41.83 24.83
N SER A 2 41.95 41.65 25.83
CA SER A 2 40.52 41.21 25.69
C SER A 2 40.42 39.89 24.91
N LEU A 3 39.84 38.76 25.36
CA LEU A 3 38.74 38.44 26.28
C LEU A 3 39.07 37.13 27.06
N ARG A 4 38.82 37.02 28.38
CA ARG A 4 37.68 36.33 29.05
C ARG A 4 37.17 35.03 28.40
N ASN A 5 37.39 33.88 29.06
CA ASN A 5 36.32 33.17 29.78
C ASN A 5 36.84 32.06 30.69
N VAL A 6 36.08 31.86 31.77
CA VAL A 6 36.38 31.18 33.03
C VAL A 6 36.24 29.66 32.89
N PHE A 7 37.21 28.90 33.42
CA PHE A 7 37.10 27.46 33.66
C PHE A 7 37.07 27.25 35.19
N LEU A 8 35.98 26.71 35.73
CA LEU A 8 35.88 26.33 37.14
C LEU A 8 35.28 24.93 37.28
N LEU A 9 36.14 24.03 37.76
CA LEU A 9 35.96 22.80 38.54
C LEU A 9 34.68 21.95 38.36
N ILE A 10 34.88 20.69 37.95
CA ILE A 10 34.28 19.54 38.65
C ILE A 10 35.38 18.52 38.95
N VAL A 11 35.51 18.21 40.24
CA VAL A 11 36.42 17.22 40.83
C VAL A 11 35.92 15.81 40.52
N CYS A 12 36.80 14.99 39.95
CA CYS A 12 36.63 13.53 39.85
C CYS A 12 36.99 12.85 41.17
N CYS A 13 36.13 11.95 41.64
CA CYS A 13 36.49 10.83 42.51
C CYS A 13 35.93 9.52 41.91
N PHE A 14 36.82 8.76 41.22
CA PHE A 14 37.18 7.36 41.48
C PHE A 14 36.11 6.50 42.23
N LEU A 15 35.60 5.34 41.74
CA LEU A 15 36.27 4.14 41.20
C LEU A 15 35.31 3.21 40.42
N HIS A 16 35.85 2.59 39.36
CA HIS A 16 35.61 1.24 38.83
C HIS A 16 34.18 0.71 38.62
N SER A 17 33.71 0.77 37.37
CA SER A 17 33.39 -0.44 36.61
C SER A 17 33.31 -0.12 35.12
N SER A 18 33.98 -0.93 34.31
CA SER A 18 34.07 -0.86 32.85
C SER A 18 32.68 -0.97 32.22
N TYR A 19 32.29 -0.09 31.29
CA TYR A 19 31.60 -0.44 30.04
C TYR A 19 31.63 0.74 29.07
N LEU A 20 31.96 0.43 27.81
CA LEU A 20 32.07 1.34 26.68
C LEU A 20 30.70 1.95 26.32
N ILE A 21 30.66 3.25 26.05
CA ILE A 21 29.50 3.94 25.49
C ILE A 21 29.44 3.62 23.98
N SER A 22 28.45 2.84 23.58
CA SER A 22 28.00 2.71 22.20
C SER A 22 26.79 3.64 22.03
N SER A 23 26.86 4.61 21.11
CA SER A 23 25.70 5.41 20.75
C SER A 23 24.77 4.57 19.87
N SER A 24 23.64 4.15 20.43
CA SER A 24 22.48 3.72 19.66
C SER A 24 21.27 4.43 20.21
N THR A 25 20.62 5.25 19.39
CA THR A 25 19.28 5.76 19.66
C THR A 25 18.29 4.61 19.52
N SER A 26 18.11 3.85 20.59
CA SER A 26 17.02 2.90 20.75
C SER A 26 15.91 3.60 21.52
N PHE A 27 14.74 3.68 20.90
CA PHE A 27 13.49 4.12 21.51
C PHE A 27 13.08 3.06 22.55
N GLU A 28 13.35 3.31 23.83
CA GLU A 28 12.81 2.48 24.92
C GLU A 28 11.31 2.76 25.04
N VAL A 29 10.50 1.79 24.64
CA VAL A 29 9.10 1.72 25.08
C VAL A 29 9.15 1.36 26.56
N ALA A 30 8.67 2.26 27.42
CA ALA A 30 8.46 1.95 28.82
C ALA A 30 7.36 0.87 28.90
N GLU A 31 7.75 -0.38 29.19
CA GLU A 31 6.80 -1.39 29.66
C GLU A 31 6.25 -0.92 31.01
N LYS A 32 5.02 -0.42 31.02
CA LYS A 32 4.29 -0.16 32.27
C LYS A 32 3.95 -1.51 32.88
N GLU A 33 4.46 -1.77 34.09
CA GLU A 33 4.14 -2.97 34.87
C GLU A 33 2.62 -3.18 34.93
N SER A 34 2.21 -4.44 34.73
CA SER A 34 0.85 -4.94 34.96
C SER A 34 0.31 -4.44 36.30
N ASP A 35 -0.81 -3.72 36.26
CA ASP A 35 -1.56 -3.38 37.47
C ASP A 35 -1.98 -4.67 38.18
N LYS A 36 -1.57 -4.85 39.44
CA LYS A 36 -1.75 -6.10 40.20
C LYS A 36 -3.11 -6.17 40.89
N ASP A 37 -3.96 -5.15 40.75
CA ASP A 37 -5.21 -5.03 41.48
C ASP A 37 -6.45 -5.56 40.73
N ASN A 38 -6.32 -6.09 39.50
CA ASN A 38 -7.45 -6.76 38.82
C ASN A 38 -7.03 -7.99 37.98
N PRO A 39 -7.00 -9.20 38.55
CA PRO A 39 -6.56 -10.40 37.84
C PRO A 39 -7.50 -10.85 36.70
N SER A 40 -8.76 -10.39 36.65
CA SER A 40 -9.70 -10.74 35.57
C SER A 40 -9.59 -9.83 34.34
N CYS A 41 -8.90 -8.68 34.46
CA CYS A 41 -9.00 -7.57 33.52
C CYS A 41 -7.68 -6.77 33.46
N PRO A 42 -6.55 -7.42 33.07
CA PRO A 42 -5.30 -6.70 32.87
C PRO A 42 -5.33 -5.88 31.57
N ASN A 43 -4.66 -4.73 31.58
CA ASN A 43 -4.39 -3.97 30.37
C ASN A 43 -3.50 -4.81 29.44
N ALA A 44 -4.06 -5.24 28.31
CA ALA A 44 -3.41 -6.23 27.44
C ALA A 44 -3.20 -5.69 26.02
N ILE A 45 -2.06 -6.07 25.44
CA ILE A 45 -1.71 -5.76 24.04
C ILE A 45 -2.01 -6.98 23.18
N TYR A 46 -2.74 -6.75 22.11
CA TYR A 46 -3.13 -7.74 21.11
C TYR A 46 -2.49 -7.40 19.76
N SER A 47 -2.18 -8.42 18.97
CA SER A 47 -1.66 -8.25 17.62
C SER A 47 -2.20 -9.31 16.66
N GLY A 48 -2.13 -9.04 15.36
CA GLY A 48 -2.59 -9.96 14.32
C GLY A 48 -4.11 -10.13 14.27
N ASN A 49 -4.58 -11.36 14.05
CA ASN A 49 -6.00 -11.69 14.04
C ASN A 49 -6.34 -12.50 15.28
N GLY A 50 -7.50 -12.27 15.88
CA GLY A 50 -7.86 -12.97 17.10
C GLY A 50 -9.30 -12.78 17.52
N GLN A 51 -9.64 -13.41 18.65
CA GLN A 51 -10.89 -13.20 19.36
C GLN A 51 -10.64 -12.37 20.61
N LEU A 52 -11.65 -11.58 20.97
CA LEU A 52 -11.62 -10.70 22.13
C LEU A 52 -12.94 -10.84 22.87
N LEU A 53 -12.83 -11.19 24.14
CA LEU A 53 -13.95 -11.54 25.01
C LEU A 53 -13.95 -10.61 26.22
N SER A 54 -15.13 -10.21 26.69
CA SER A 54 -15.26 -9.54 28.00
C SER A 54 -14.82 -10.48 29.13
N PRO A 55 -14.39 -9.94 30.29
CA PRO A 55 -14.09 -10.75 31.46
C PRO A 55 -15.29 -11.63 31.83
N GLY A 56 -15.03 -12.89 32.18
CA GLY A 56 -16.07 -13.85 32.56
C GLY A 56 -16.88 -14.48 31.42
N TRP A 57 -16.75 -14.02 30.17
CA TRP A 57 -17.50 -14.56 29.02
C TRP A 57 -17.38 -16.09 28.91
N PRO A 58 -18.47 -16.84 28.65
CA PRO A 58 -19.85 -16.37 28.35
C PRO A 58 -20.72 -16.11 29.57
N ASN A 59 -20.17 -16.20 30.79
CA ASN A 59 -20.87 -15.76 32.00
C ASN A 59 -20.81 -14.24 32.12
N ALA A 60 -21.50 -13.71 33.13
CA ALA A 60 -21.53 -12.27 33.32
C ALA A 60 -20.17 -11.70 33.76
N TYR A 61 -19.85 -10.49 33.27
CA TYR A 61 -18.68 -9.73 33.69
C TYR A 61 -18.77 -9.29 35.17
N GLY A 62 -17.69 -8.76 35.73
CA GLY A 62 -17.64 -8.23 37.10
C GLY A 62 -18.12 -6.78 37.20
N ASN A 63 -18.54 -6.38 38.41
CA ASN A 63 -18.82 -4.98 38.73
C ASN A 63 -17.51 -4.20 38.92
N ASN A 64 -17.54 -2.89 38.62
CA ASN A 64 -16.39 -1.98 38.75
C ASN A 64 -15.15 -2.40 37.95
N GLU A 65 -15.33 -3.07 36.82
CA GLU A 65 -14.25 -3.42 35.91
C GLU A 65 -13.83 -2.21 35.07
N ASN A 66 -12.53 -2.10 34.81
CA ASN A 66 -11.97 -1.16 33.84
C ASN A 66 -10.89 -1.89 33.04
N CYS A 67 -11.27 -2.40 31.86
CA CYS A 67 -10.38 -3.18 31.01
C CYS A 67 -9.97 -2.36 29.79
N VAL A 68 -8.68 -2.27 29.55
CA VAL A 68 -8.16 -1.64 28.33
C VAL A 68 -7.53 -2.68 27.41
N TYR A 69 -7.99 -2.70 26.18
CA TYR A 69 -7.49 -3.57 25.13
C TYR A 69 -6.78 -2.73 24.06
N PHE A 70 -5.47 -2.95 23.91
CA PHE A 70 -4.65 -2.27 22.91
C PHE A 70 -4.42 -3.21 21.73
N ILE A 71 -5.11 -3.00 20.61
CA ILE A 71 -4.97 -3.84 19.43
C ILE A 71 -4.02 -3.15 18.45
N THR A 72 -3.02 -3.88 17.98
CA THR A 72 -1.97 -3.37 17.09
C THR A 72 -1.87 -4.21 15.82
N ALA A 73 -1.61 -3.54 14.70
CA ALA A 73 -1.31 -4.15 13.42
C ALA A 73 0.09 -3.77 12.94
N ALA A 74 0.58 -4.51 11.94
CA ALA A 74 1.78 -4.09 11.21
C ALA A 74 1.54 -2.72 10.52
N PRO A 75 2.58 -1.91 10.30
CA PRO A 75 2.46 -0.72 9.45
C PRO A 75 1.86 -1.07 8.08
N GLY A 76 0.92 -0.25 7.56
CA GLY A 76 0.21 -0.53 6.30
C GLY A 76 -1.03 -1.43 6.44
N PHE A 77 -1.50 -1.63 7.67
CA PHE A 77 -2.72 -2.36 8.00
C PHE A 77 -3.63 -1.50 8.89
N VAL A 78 -4.93 -1.71 8.78
CA VAL A 78 -5.96 -1.27 9.73
C VAL A 78 -6.53 -2.47 10.45
N ILE A 79 -7.23 -2.20 11.55
CA ILE A 79 -7.88 -3.20 12.38
C ILE A 79 -9.37 -3.07 12.18
N GLN A 80 -10.02 -4.15 11.79
CA GLN A 80 -11.46 -4.26 11.74
C GLN A 80 -11.91 -5.22 12.85
N ILE A 81 -12.90 -4.82 13.64
CA ILE A 81 -13.45 -5.60 14.74
C ILE A 81 -14.93 -5.86 14.52
N HIS A 82 -15.34 -7.11 14.67
CA HIS A 82 -16.68 -7.59 14.44
C HIS A 82 -17.23 -8.21 15.72
N PHE A 83 -18.34 -7.68 16.22
CA PHE A 83 -19.02 -8.18 17.41
C PHE A 83 -20.07 -9.23 17.02
N TRP A 84 -19.86 -10.46 17.48
CA TRP A 84 -20.80 -11.57 17.29
C TRP A 84 -21.92 -11.55 18.32
N SER A 85 -21.62 -11.08 19.53
CA SER A 85 -22.58 -10.90 20.62
C SER A 85 -22.19 -9.70 21.47
N PHE A 86 -23.18 -8.94 21.92
CA PHE A 86 -22.99 -7.78 22.78
C PHE A 86 -24.23 -7.57 23.66
N ASP A 87 -24.07 -7.71 24.98
CA ASP A 87 -25.08 -7.48 26.01
C ASP A 87 -24.41 -6.90 27.26
N THR A 88 -24.59 -5.60 27.49
CA THR A 88 -24.14 -4.88 28.71
C THR A 88 -25.30 -4.12 29.34
N GLU A 89 -25.14 -3.60 30.56
CA GLU A 89 -26.13 -2.70 31.12
C GLU A 89 -26.23 -1.40 30.30
N LEU A 90 -27.43 -1.14 29.75
CA LEU A 90 -27.67 -0.06 28.79
C LEU A 90 -27.29 1.35 29.28
N CYS A 91 -27.53 1.64 30.56
CA CYS A 91 -27.37 2.99 31.10
C CYS A 91 -25.95 3.30 31.60
N CYS A 92 -25.16 2.27 31.86
CA CYS A 92 -24.18 2.35 32.93
C CYS A 92 -22.87 1.62 32.60
N ASP A 93 -22.94 0.57 31.77
CA ASP A 93 -21.76 -0.19 31.35
C ASP A 93 -21.45 0.06 29.88
N TYR A 94 -20.21 0.47 29.60
CA TYR A 94 -19.81 0.99 28.29
C TYR A 94 -18.58 0.29 27.75
N LEU A 95 -18.62 -0.04 26.46
CA LEU A 95 -17.44 -0.32 25.66
C LEU A 95 -17.17 0.86 24.72
N ASP A 96 -16.10 1.60 24.99
CA ASP A 96 -15.60 2.66 24.12
C ASP A 96 -14.56 2.12 23.14
N LEU A 97 -14.64 2.55 21.88
CA LEU A 97 -13.67 2.23 20.82
C LEU A 97 -12.98 3.53 20.38
N PHE A 98 -11.66 3.51 20.26
CA PHE A 98 -10.83 4.66 19.91
C PHE A 98 -9.90 4.38 18.73
N ASP A 99 -9.83 5.33 17.79
CA ASP A 99 -9.02 5.26 16.58
C ASP A 99 -7.59 5.76 16.83
N GLY A 100 -6.79 4.96 17.53
CA GLY A 100 -5.44 5.33 17.90
C GLY A 100 -4.86 4.47 19.01
N PRO A 101 -3.63 4.80 19.49
CA PRO A 101 -2.90 3.98 20.45
C PRO A 101 -3.38 4.14 21.90
N ASP A 102 -4.28 5.06 22.21
CA ASP A 102 -4.69 5.37 23.59
C ASP A 102 -6.19 5.71 23.69
N PHE A 103 -6.74 5.65 24.91
CA PHE A 103 -8.14 5.97 25.20
C PHE A 103 -8.33 7.42 25.72
N SER A 104 -7.24 8.15 25.95
CA SER A 104 -7.27 9.49 26.57
C SER A 104 -7.22 10.64 25.56
N THR A 105 -6.58 10.44 24.41
CA THR A 105 -6.38 11.47 23.38
C THR A 105 -6.84 11.07 21.99
N SER A 106 -6.94 9.76 21.71
CA SER A 106 -7.34 9.27 20.39
C SER A 106 -8.83 9.54 20.11
N PRO A 107 -9.22 9.82 18.85
CA PRO A 107 -10.61 10.02 18.47
C PRO A 107 -11.50 8.82 18.81
N LYS A 108 -12.67 9.05 19.41
CA LYS A 108 -13.62 7.98 19.73
C LYS A 108 -14.40 7.58 18.47
N ILE A 109 -14.34 6.30 18.10
CA ILE A 109 -15.10 5.68 17.00
C ILE A 109 -16.55 5.46 17.44
N ALA A 110 -16.74 4.85 18.60
CA ALA A 110 -18.05 4.48 19.11
C ALA A 110 -18.04 4.34 20.64
N ARG A 111 -19.23 4.47 21.23
CA ARG A 111 -19.56 4.05 22.60
C ARG A 111 -20.73 3.09 22.53
N LEU A 112 -20.56 1.88 23.03
CA LEU A 112 -21.54 0.80 22.95
C LEU A 112 -22.08 0.46 24.35
N SER A 113 -23.39 0.26 24.47
CA SER A 113 -24.05 -0.26 25.68
C SER A 113 -25.36 -0.97 25.34
N GLY A 114 -25.86 -1.79 26.26
CA GLY A 114 -27.14 -2.49 26.12
C GLY A 114 -27.04 -3.80 25.33
N ALA A 115 -28.20 -4.37 25.03
CA ALA A 115 -28.31 -5.54 24.15
C ALA A 115 -28.43 -5.08 22.69
N ALA A 116 -27.44 -5.41 21.86
CA ALA A 116 -27.50 -5.15 20.43
C ALA A 116 -28.17 -6.31 19.68
N VAL A 117 -28.98 -5.99 18.66
CA VAL A 117 -29.55 -6.98 17.74
C VAL A 117 -28.67 -7.06 16.49
N SER A 118 -27.99 -8.19 16.29
CA SER A 118 -27.23 -8.54 15.07
C SER A 118 -25.89 -7.79 14.85
N PRO A 119 -24.91 -8.40 14.16
CA PRO A 119 -23.50 -8.08 14.36
C PRO A 119 -23.09 -6.69 13.86
N ALA A 120 -22.33 -5.97 14.69
CA ALA A 120 -21.78 -4.65 14.39
C ALA A 120 -20.28 -4.76 14.09
N THR A 121 -19.84 -4.08 13.03
CA THR A 121 -18.43 -4.06 12.62
C THR A 121 -17.89 -2.64 12.65
N TYR A 122 -16.74 -2.45 13.27
CA TYR A 122 -16.03 -1.17 13.36
C TYR A 122 -14.62 -1.32 12.81
N ALA A 123 -14.02 -0.22 12.36
CA ALA A 123 -12.65 -0.22 11.83
C ALA A 123 -11.88 0.99 12.33
N SER A 124 -10.58 0.82 12.57
CA SER A 124 -9.62 1.91 12.75
C SER A 124 -9.25 2.54 11.40
N SER A 125 -8.73 3.77 11.42
CA SER A 125 -8.11 4.42 10.25
C SER A 125 -6.59 4.18 10.18
N SER A 126 -6.00 3.69 11.27
CA SER A 126 -4.57 3.41 11.38
C SER A 126 -4.29 1.99 11.89
N ARG A 127 -3.01 1.67 12.13
CA ARG A 127 -2.57 0.37 12.68
C ARG A 127 -2.93 0.15 14.16
N TRP A 128 -3.65 1.07 14.78
CA TRP A 128 -3.96 1.06 16.22
C TRP A 128 -5.48 1.15 16.42
N LEU A 129 -5.99 0.33 17.34
CA LEU A 129 -7.37 0.38 17.83
C LEU A 129 -7.30 0.13 19.34
N THR A 130 -7.79 1.08 20.13
CA THR A 130 -7.88 0.91 21.59
C THR A 130 -9.34 0.77 22.00
N MET A 131 -9.63 -0.11 22.94
CA MET A 131 -10.94 -0.24 23.55
C MET A 131 -10.88 -0.15 25.07
N GLU A 132 -11.87 0.50 25.67
CA GLU A 132 -12.02 0.62 27.12
C GLU A 132 -13.40 0.09 27.53
N PHE A 133 -13.42 -0.97 28.33
CA PHE A 133 -14.64 -1.53 28.90
C PHE A 133 -14.75 -1.10 30.36
N THR A 134 -15.82 -0.38 30.69
CA THR A 134 -16.09 0.12 32.05
C THR A 134 -17.44 -0.36 32.53
N THR A 135 -17.48 -0.83 33.78
CA THR A 135 -18.73 -1.26 34.43
C THR A 135 -18.98 -0.51 35.73
N ASP A 136 -20.25 -0.35 36.08
CA ASP A 136 -20.68 0.27 37.31
C ASP A 136 -20.70 -0.75 38.49
N PRO A 137 -21.07 -0.35 39.71
CA PRO A 137 -21.07 -1.24 40.87
C PRO A 137 -22.15 -2.34 40.89
N VAL A 138 -23.11 -2.35 39.96
CA VAL A 138 -24.30 -3.22 39.97
C VAL A 138 -24.64 -3.77 38.58
N ILE A 139 -25.58 -4.72 38.53
CA ILE A 139 -26.21 -5.28 37.30
C ILE A 139 -25.20 -5.68 36.21
N THR A 140 -24.83 -6.96 36.21
CA THR A 140 -23.95 -7.51 35.17
C THR A 140 -24.71 -8.28 34.10
N ARG A 141 -24.12 -8.36 32.91
CA ARG A 141 -24.62 -9.08 31.73
C ARG A 141 -23.52 -9.97 31.15
N PRO A 142 -23.81 -10.87 30.21
CA PRO A 142 -22.79 -11.73 29.59
C PRO A 142 -21.61 -10.97 28.96
N GLY A 143 -21.80 -9.70 28.55
CA GLY A 143 -20.76 -8.87 27.96
C GLY A 143 -20.67 -9.08 26.45
N PHE A 144 -19.46 -9.24 25.92
CA PHE A 144 -19.24 -9.27 24.48
C PHE A 144 -18.28 -10.38 24.00
N ASN A 145 -18.52 -10.81 22.77
CA ASN A 145 -17.63 -11.67 21.99
C ASN A 145 -17.39 -11.03 20.63
N ALA A 146 -16.12 -10.72 20.35
CA ALA A 146 -15.69 -10.10 19.11
C ALA A 146 -14.56 -10.88 18.45
N SER A 147 -14.44 -10.72 17.14
CA SER A 147 -13.24 -11.09 16.39
C SER A 147 -12.64 -9.84 15.77
N TYR A 148 -11.33 -9.68 15.90
CA TYR A 148 -10.59 -8.62 15.23
C TYR A 148 -9.65 -9.23 14.20
N TYR A 149 -9.49 -8.52 13.09
CA TYR A 149 -8.58 -8.91 12.03
C TYR A 149 -7.86 -7.69 11.49
N THR A 150 -6.60 -7.87 11.14
CA THR A 150 -5.84 -6.89 10.40
C THR A 150 -6.21 -7.03 8.94
N THR A 151 -6.77 -5.95 8.40
CA THR A 151 -6.94 -5.80 6.97
C THR A 151 -5.79 -4.91 6.50
N SER A 152 -5.08 -5.31 5.46
CA SER A 152 -4.15 -4.37 4.85
C SER A 152 -4.96 -3.13 4.49
N THR A 153 -4.55 -1.95 4.98
CA THR A 153 -4.86 -0.72 4.26
C THR A 153 -3.99 -0.82 3.03
N ALA A 154 -4.40 -1.66 2.07
CA ALA A 154 -3.65 -1.96 0.87
C ALA A 154 -2.93 -0.69 0.48
N TYR A 155 -1.60 -0.64 0.72
CA TYR A 155 -0.85 0.62 0.78
C TYR A 155 -1.44 1.52 -0.29
N PRO A 156 -2.06 2.70 0.02
CA PRO A 156 -2.52 3.56 -1.06
C PRO A 156 -1.29 3.70 -1.93
N CYS A 157 -1.40 3.22 -3.16
CA CYS A 157 -0.23 2.86 -3.96
C CYS A 157 0.51 4.14 -4.27
N ASN A 158 1.33 4.63 -3.34
CA ASN A 158 1.77 6.02 -3.32
C ASN A 158 3.00 6.07 -4.18
N ARG A 159 2.76 5.97 -5.46
CA ARG A 159 3.71 5.78 -6.54
C ARG A 159 3.32 6.71 -7.66
N ASP A 160 4.32 7.10 -8.41
CA ASP A 160 4.15 7.75 -9.69
C ASP A 160 4.30 6.67 -10.76
N VAL A 161 3.16 6.25 -11.31
CA VAL A 161 3.06 5.13 -12.24
C VAL A 161 2.99 5.67 -13.67
N PHE A 162 3.86 5.21 -14.54
CA PHE A 162 3.77 5.43 -15.98
C PHE A 162 3.34 4.11 -16.62
N ILE A 163 2.20 4.07 -17.31
CA ILE A 163 1.69 2.86 -17.95
C ILE A 163 1.81 3.03 -19.46
N SER A 164 2.67 2.24 -20.07
CA SER A 164 2.78 2.16 -21.52
C SER A 164 1.96 0.98 -22.02
N MET A 165 0.92 1.26 -22.79
CA MET A 165 0.14 0.27 -23.50
C MET A 165 0.80 -0.06 -24.84
N ASP A 166 0.73 -1.32 -25.22
CA ASP A 166 1.22 -1.78 -26.50
C ASP A 166 0.19 -1.38 -27.57
N ALA A 167 0.60 -0.54 -28.54
CA ALA A 167 -0.18 -0.31 -29.77
C ALA A 167 0.56 -0.86 -31.00
N LEU A 168 1.59 -1.68 -30.81
CA LEU A 168 2.34 -2.27 -31.91
C LEU A 168 1.49 -3.36 -32.57
N SER A 169 1.39 -3.31 -33.89
CA SER A 169 0.58 -4.23 -34.73
C SER A 169 0.91 -5.74 -34.63
N THR A 170 1.75 -6.17 -33.68
CA THR A 170 1.87 -7.56 -33.22
C THR A 170 0.73 -8.00 -32.28
N LEU A 171 -0.06 -7.04 -31.77
CA LEU A 171 -1.21 -7.21 -30.84
C LEU A 171 -2.30 -8.20 -31.31
N GLY A 172 -2.25 -8.71 -32.53
CA GLY A 172 -3.43 -9.31 -33.15
C GLY A 172 -4.45 -8.21 -33.46
N THR A 173 -5.64 -8.63 -33.87
CA THR A 173 -6.71 -7.75 -34.38
C THR A 173 -7.03 -6.56 -33.46
N GLU A 174 -7.62 -5.49 -34.01
CA GLU A 174 -8.19 -4.34 -33.27
C GLU A 174 -8.89 -4.76 -31.96
N GLU A 175 -9.57 -5.91 -31.96
CA GLU A 175 -10.19 -6.53 -30.79
C GLU A 175 -9.26 -6.72 -29.57
N ASN A 176 -8.04 -7.22 -29.76
CA ASN A 176 -7.10 -7.49 -28.66
C ASN A 176 -6.59 -6.20 -28.02
N PHE A 177 -6.32 -5.21 -28.86
CA PHE A 177 -5.95 -3.88 -28.37
C PHE A 177 -7.09 -3.27 -27.54
N GLN A 178 -8.35 -3.41 -27.97
CA GLN A 178 -9.50 -3.00 -27.17
C GLN A 178 -9.58 -3.74 -25.82
N LYS A 179 -9.26 -5.04 -25.77
CA LYS A 179 -9.20 -5.80 -24.52
C LYS A 179 -8.14 -5.27 -23.56
N GLU A 180 -6.95 -4.91 -24.06
CA GLU A 180 -5.90 -4.27 -23.25
C GLU A 180 -6.37 -2.93 -22.68
N LEU A 181 -6.96 -2.06 -23.51
CA LEU A 181 -7.49 -0.77 -23.05
C LEU A 181 -8.58 -0.94 -21.99
N GLN A 182 -9.50 -1.88 -22.20
CA GLN A 182 -10.56 -2.20 -21.24
C GLN A 182 -9.99 -2.73 -19.92
N PHE A 183 -8.98 -3.61 -19.98
CA PHE A 183 -8.28 -4.09 -18.79
C PHE A 183 -7.62 -2.94 -18.03
N VAL A 184 -6.82 -2.12 -18.71
CA VAL A 184 -6.12 -0.99 -18.07
C VAL A 184 -7.13 -0.03 -17.44
N ALA A 185 -8.14 0.42 -18.19
CA ALA A 185 -9.11 1.39 -17.69
C ALA A 185 -10.01 0.84 -16.57
N ASN A 186 -10.63 -0.32 -16.79
CA ASN A 186 -11.76 -0.76 -15.98
C ASN A 186 -11.39 -1.82 -14.93
N VAL A 187 -10.22 -2.44 -15.04
CA VAL A 187 -9.76 -3.46 -14.08
C VAL A 187 -8.53 -2.97 -13.32
N LEU A 188 -7.47 -2.58 -14.02
CA LEU A 188 -6.22 -2.20 -13.38
C LEU A 188 -6.32 -0.88 -12.62
N LEU A 189 -6.75 0.21 -13.29
CA LEU A 189 -6.86 1.52 -12.66
C LEU A 189 -7.94 1.56 -11.57
N ALA A 190 -9.06 0.87 -11.79
CA ALA A 190 -10.13 0.73 -10.79
C ALA A 190 -9.65 -0.01 -9.52
N ASN A 191 -8.56 -0.78 -9.62
CA ASN A 191 -7.96 -1.44 -8.47
C ASN A 191 -7.06 -0.50 -7.64
N TRP A 192 -6.81 0.74 -8.06
CA TRP A 192 -5.95 1.68 -7.33
C TRP A 192 -6.71 2.89 -6.80
N THR A 193 -6.17 3.49 -5.74
CA THR A 193 -6.69 4.75 -5.19
C THR A 193 -5.95 5.91 -5.86
N ILE A 194 -6.49 6.40 -6.97
CA ILE A 194 -5.90 7.48 -7.78
C ILE A 194 -6.10 8.84 -7.10
N GLY A 195 -5.05 9.66 -7.07
CA GLY A 195 -5.16 11.06 -6.66
C GLY A 195 -3.81 11.76 -6.57
N HIS A 196 -3.84 13.09 -6.51
CA HIS A 196 -2.64 13.93 -6.52
C HIS A 196 -1.63 13.58 -5.41
N ASN A 197 -2.11 13.21 -4.22
CA ASN A 197 -1.29 12.81 -3.07
C ASN A 197 -1.35 11.30 -2.79
N LEU A 198 -1.86 10.50 -3.73
CA LEU A 198 -2.04 9.06 -3.63
C LEU A 198 -1.28 8.39 -4.78
N THR A 199 -1.91 7.55 -5.59
CA THR A 199 -1.33 7.06 -6.84
C THR A 199 -1.52 8.11 -7.94
N GLN A 200 -0.42 8.57 -8.55
CA GLN A 200 -0.49 9.31 -9.80
C GLN A 200 -0.21 8.35 -10.95
N VAL A 201 -0.97 8.48 -12.04
CA VAL A 201 -0.82 7.62 -13.20
C VAL A 201 -0.70 8.47 -14.46
N VAL A 202 0.29 8.16 -15.28
CA VAL A 202 0.42 8.69 -16.64
C VAL A 202 0.18 7.54 -17.61
N PRO A 203 -0.98 7.50 -18.30
CA PRO A 203 -1.20 6.56 -19.37
C PRO A 203 -0.47 7.04 -20.64
N ALA A 204 0.22 6.14 -21.29
CA ALA A 204 0.94 6.38 -22.53
C ALA A 204 0.55 5.33 -23.56
N LEU A 205 0.27 5.80 -24.78
CA LEU A 205 0.08 4.95 -25.94
C LEU A 205 1.31 5.02 -26.83
N MET A 206 1.93 3.88 -27.10
CA MET A 206 3.08 3.77 -27.99
C MET A 206 2.64 3.55 -29.42
N GLN A 207 3.04 4.46 -30.30
CA GLN A 207 2.92 4.29 -31.75
C GLN A 207 4.32 4.31 -32.37
N SER A 208 4.45 3.80 -33.60
CA SER A 208 5.74 3.63 -34.29
C SER A 208 6.64 4.87 -34.33
N ASP A 209 6.04 6.07 -34.33
CA ASP A 209 6.76 7.34 -34.49
C ASP A 209 6.36 8.41 -33.44
N ASP A 210 5.45 8.09 -32.52
CA ASP A 210 4.96 9.06 -31.53
C ASP A 210 4.51 8.38 -30.23
N MET A 211 4.63 9.11 -29.13
CA MET A 211 4.08 8.75 -27.83
C MET A 211 2.99 9.74 -27.47
N ILE A 212 1.76 9.24 -27.37
CA ILE A 212 0.65 9.99 -26.80
C ILE A 212 0.71 9.76 -25.29
N SER A 213 1.12 10.78 -24.55
CA SER A 213 1.21 10.72 -23.09
C SER A 213 1.07 12.11 -22.48
N TYR A 214 0.45 12.16 -21.32
CA TYR A 214 0.26 13.38 -20.53
C TYR A 214 1.34 13.52 -19.46
N GLY A 215 1.43 14.68 -18.81
CA GLY A 215 2.20 14.85 -17.59
C GLY A 215 1.51 14.25 -16.37
N PHE A 216 2.29 13.93 -15.33
CA PHE A 216 1.79 13.59 -14.00
C PHE A 216 0.91 14.68 -13.40
N ASN A 217 1.05 15.94 -13.80
CA ASN A 217 0.25 17.08 -13.34
C ASN A 217 -1.00 17.38 -14.20
N GLU A 218 -1.27 16.59 -15.23
CA GLU A 218 -2.36 16.86 -16.18
C GLU A 218 -3.63 16.04 -15.89
N ILE A 219 -3.49 14.81 -15.38
CA ILE A 219 -4.62 13.88 -15.17
C ILE A 219 -4.53 13.23 -13.79
N HIS A 220 -5.61 13.31 -13.01
CA HIS A 220 -5.58 12.87 -11.60
C HIS A 220 -6.85 12.20 -11.08
N SER A 221 -7.98 12.21 -11.80
CA SER A 221 -9.16 11.47 -11.37
C SER A 221 -9.22 10.12 -12.06
N LEU A 222 -9.77 9.10 -11.38
CA LEU A 222 -10.00 7.79 -11.98
C LEU A 222 -10.86 7.90 -13.25
N ALA A 223 -11.88 8.75 -13.23
CA ALA A 223 -12.79 8.95 -14.36
C ALA A 223 -12.07 9.55 -15.58
N ASP A 224 -11.20 10.55 -15.39
CA ASP A 224 -10.45 11.16 -16.48
C ASP A 224 -9.43 10.18 -17.08
N LEU A 225 -8.72 9.42 -16.22
CA LEU A 225 -7.80 8.38 -16.69
C LEU A 225 -8.53 7.30 -17.50
N GLN A 226 -9.69 6.83 -17.00
CA GLN A 226 -10.51 5.84 -17.70
C GLN A 226 -10.97 6.35 -19.05
N HIS A 227 -11.46 7.60 -19.09
CA HIS A 227 -11.87 8.25 -20.32
C HIS A 227 -10.71 8.32 -21.34
N ASP A 228 -9.53 8.78 -20.92
CA ASP A 228 -8.41 9.01 -21.81
C ASP A 228 -7.76 7.72 -22.31
N VAL A 229 -7.67 6.69 -21.46
CA VAL A 229 -7.22 5.35 -21.86
C VAL A 229 -8.17 4.78 -22.92
N LEU A 230 -9.48 4.82 -22.68
CA LEU A 230 -10.46 4.28 -23.64
C LEU A 230 -10.49 5.10 -24.95
N ALA A 231 -10.19 6.40 -24.91
CA ALA A 231 -10.12 7.24 -26.09
C ALA A 231 -8.98 6.84 -27.05
N TYR A 232 -7.95 6.15 -26.57
CA TYR A 232 -6.88 5.59 -27.42
C TYR A 232 -7.40 4.57 -28.44
N GLY A 233 -8.52 3.88 -28.16
CA GLY A 233 -9.15 2.94 -29.09
C GLY A 233 -9.71 3.59 -30.36
N SER A 234 -9.81 4.92 -30.41
CA SER A 234 -10.23 5.65 -31.62
C SER A 234 -9.05 6.14 -32.48
N LYS A 235 -7.81 5.95 -32.02
CA LYS A 235 -6.61 6.45 -32.71
C LYS A 235 -6.17 5.45 -33.76
N SER A 236 -5.89 5.94 -34.98
CA SER A 236 -5.33 5.12 -36.05
C SER A 236 -3.98 4.55 -35.62
N ILE A 237 -3.90 3.24 -35.43
CA ILE A 237 -2.65 2.53 -35.19
C ILE A 237 -1.85 2.53 -36.51
N LYS A 238 -0.66 3.13 -36.50
CA LYS A 238 0.25 3.12 -37.67
C LYS A 238 1.19 1.91 -37.59
N GLY A 239 1.42 1.27 -38.73
CA GLY A 239 2.09 -0.04 -38.86
C GLY A 239 3.59 -0.09 -38.53
N GLN A 240 4.09 -1.33 -38.48
CA GLN A 240 5.34 -1.84 -37.89
C GLN A 240 6.66 -1.12 -38.21
N ARG A 241 7.56 -1.15 -37.21
CA ARG A 241 8.99 -1.37 -37.44
C ARG A 241 9.55 -2.52 -36.58
N PRO A 242 10.65 -3.19 -36.99
CA PRO A 242 11.35 -4.23 -36.21
C PRO A 242 12.04 -3.72 -34.93
N ASP A 243 12.32 -2.42 -34.82
CA ASP A 243 12.97 -1.74 -33.69
C ASP A 243 11.96 -1.09 -32.71
N ALA A 244 10.69 -1.48 -32.81
CA ALA A 244 9.59 -0.85 -32.08
C ALA A 244 9.81 -0.80 -30.55
N LEU A 245 10.36 -1.84 -29.94
CA LEU A 245 10.61 -1.84 -28.50
C LEU A 245 11.75 -0.89 -28.08
N GLU A 246 12.82 -0.79 -28.88
CA GLU A 246 13.88 0.19 -28.60
C GLU A 246 13.34 1.62 -28.75
N ALA A 247 12.49 1.87 -29.75
CA ALA A 247 11.82 3.14 -29.94
C ALA A 247 10.92 3.52 -28.75
N VAL A 248 10.18 2.56 -28.18
CA VAL A 248 9.38 2.75 -26.95
C VAL A 248 10.27 3.24 -25.81
N PHE A 249 11.37 2.52 -25.55
CA PHE A 249 12.30 2.92 -24.50
C PHE A 249 12.95 4.27 -24.78
N TYR A 250 13.37 4.54 -26.02
CA TYR A 250 13.94 5.83 -26.42
C TYR A 250 12.99 7.00 -26.16
N LEU A 251 11.70 6.85 -26.49
CA LEU A 251 10.68 7.89 -26.30
C LEU A 251 10.28 8.08 -24.84
N ILE A 252 10.16 7.00 -24.06
CA ILE A 252 9.75 7.04 -22.64
C ILE A 252 10.88 7.51 -21.73
N THR A 253 12.13 7.11 -21.97
CA THR A 253 13.30 7.44 -21.13
C THR A 253 13.34 8.92 -20.74
N PRO A 254 13.28 9.88 -21.68
CA PRO A 254 13.29 11.29 -21.30
C PRO A 254 12.04 11.69 -20.50
N ARG A 255 10.88 11.02 -20.56
CA ARG A 255 9.71 11.44 -19.77
C ARG A 255 9.72 10.92 -18.34
N ILE A 256 10.37 9.77 -18.11
CA ILE A 256 10.35 9.09 -16.81
C ILE A 256 11.63 9.25 -16.00
N THR A 257 12.71 9.75 -16.60
CA THR A 257 13.96 10.09 -15.89
C THR A 257 13.83 11.39 -15.10
N ASN A 258 14.62 11.51 -14.01
CA ASN A 258 14.44 12.51 -12.95
C ASN A 258 14.14 13.93 -13.48
N GLN A 259 15.01 14.50 -14.32
CA GLN A 259 14.92 15.91 -14.70
C GLN A 259 13.59 16.28 -15.39
N LYS A 260 13.09 15.41 -16.26
CA LYS A 260 11.90 15.69 -17.07
C LYS A 260 10.63 15.13 -16.41
N ALA A 261 10.73 14.03 -15.65
CA ALA A 261 9.64 13.53 -14.83
C ALA A 261 9.18 14.59 -13.80
N TYR A 262 10.11 15.25 -13.10
CA TYR A 262 9.74 16.33 -12.16
C TYR A 262 9.13 17.54 -12.88
N LYS A 263 9.57 17.86 -14.10
CA LYS A 263 8.96 18.92 -14.91
C LYS A 263 7.55 18.58 -15.36
N SER A 264 7.24 17.30 -15.55
CA SER A 264 5.90 16.83 -15.88
C SER A 264 5.06 16.50 -14.65
N GLY A 265 5.51 16.81 -13.43
CA GLY A 265 4.69 16.70 -12.22
C GLY A 265 4.96 15.49 -11.32
N ALA A 266 5.99 14.68 -11.60
CA ALA A 266 6.40 13.62 -10.69
C ALA A 266 6.78 14.21 -9.32
N ARG A 267 6.55 13.44 -8.25
CA ARG A 267 6.67 13.88 -6.86
C ARG A 267 8.03 13.50 -6.29
N VAL A 268 8.65 14.45 -5.61
CA VAL A 268 9.96 14.26 -4.97
C VAL A 268 9.85 13.26 -3.83
N GLY A 269 10.75 12.28 -3.79
CA GLY A 269 10.79 11.26 -2.73
C GLY A 269 9.69 10.20 -2.85
N ILE A 270 8.93 10.21 -3.95
CA ILE A 270 7.97 9.15 -4.29
C ILE A 270 8.60 8.26 -5.36
N ASP A 271 8.57 6.96 -5.10
CA ASP A 271 9.11 6.00 -6.05
C ASP A 271 8.28 5.98 -7.35
N ARG A 272 9.01 5.90 -8.46
CA ARG A 272 8.42 5.84 -9.81
C ARG A 272 8.45 4.42 -10.33
N ILE A 273 7.41 4.04 -11.04
CA ILE A 273 7.32 2.74 -11.70
C ILE A 273 6.85 2.90 -13.14
N LEU A 274 7.55 2.22 -14.05
CA LEU A 274 7.17 2.04 -15.44
C LEU A 274 6.50 0.68 -15.57
N VAL A 275 5.25 0.64 -16.02
CA VAL A 275 4.53 -0.59 -16.39
C VAL A 275 4.47 -0.65 -17.90
N LEU A 276 5.09 -1.66 -18.51
CA LEU A 276 5.05 -1.89 -19.95
C LEU A 276 4.20 -3.12 -20.26
N PHE A 277 3.13 -2.92 -21.03
CA PHE A 277 2.43 -4.01 -21.71
C PHE A 277 3.18 -4.35 -22.99
N LEU A 278 3.45 -5.64 -23.22
CA LEU A 278 4.20 -6.11 -24.37
C LEU A 278 3.58 -7.39 -24.94
N SER A 279 3.23 -7.35 -26.22
CA SER A 279 2.83 -8.49 -27.02
C SER A 279 4.04 -9.03 -27.79
N PHE A 280 4.50 -10.25 -27.48
CA PHE A 280 5.63 -10.84 -28.20
C PHE A 280 5.14 -12.05 -29.00
N MET A 281 4.98 -11.87 -30.31
CA MET A 281 4.72 -12.98 -31.23
C MET A 281 6.04 -13.71 -31.52
N PRO A 282 6.04 -15.05 -31.59
CA PRO A 282 7.27 -15.82 -31.76
C PRO A 282 7.81 -15.68 -33.18
N ASN A 283 9.00 -15.09 -33.30
CA ASN A 283 10.05 -15.59 -34.20
C ASN A 283 11.43 -14.94 -34.00
N ASP A 284 11.58 -13.75 -33.43
CA ASP A 284 12.84 -13.04 -33.61
C ASP A 284 13.84 -13.20 -32.48
N ASN A 285 15.06 -13.59 -32.87
CA ASN A 285 16.32 -13.26 -32.19
C ASN A 285 16.52 -11.72 -32.16
N SER A 286 15.50 -10.97 -31.73
CA SER A 286 15.48 -9.52 -31.72
C SER A 286 16.60 -9.05 -30.81
N ASP A 287 17.51 -8.26 -31.38
CA ASP A 287 18.58 -7.65 -30.61
C ASP A 287 17.96 -6.66 -29.60
N LEU A 288 17.90 -7.07 -28.33
CA LEU A 288 17.40 -6.22 -27.25
C LEU A 288 18.50 -5.34 -26.65
N THR A 289 19.71 -5.32 -27.20
CA THR A 289 20.84 -4.57 -26.62
C THR A 289 20.50 -3.10 -26.40
N GLY A 290 19.84 -2.45 -27.37
CA GLY A 290 19.37 -1.07 -27.22
C GLY A 290 18.29 -0.90 -26.15
N SER A 291 17.27 -1.78 -26.15
CA SER A 291 16.19 -1.76 -25.16
C SER A 291 16.71 -1.99 -23.73
N ILE A 292 17.64 -2.93 -23.55
CA ILE A 292 18.29 -3.24 -22.27
C ILE A 292 19.14 -2.04 -21.80
N ARG A 293 19.85 -1.37 -22.71
CA ARG A 293 20.60 -0.14 -22.38
C ARG A 293 19.67 0.91 -21.76
N TYR A 294 18.57 1.25 -22.43
CA TYR A 294 17.62 2.23 -21.92
C TYR A 294 16.91 1.77 -20.64
N ALA A 295 16.54 0.49 -20.54
CA ALA A 295 15.98 -0.06 -19.31
C ALA A 295 16.94 0.12 -18.13
N ASN A 296 18.24 -0.09 -18.34
CA ASN A 296 19.25 0.13 -17.30
C ASN A 296 19.43 1.61 -16.95
N GLU A 297 19.34 2.52 -17.92
CA GLU A 297 19.33 3.97 -17.66
C GLU A 297 18.14 4.39 -16.80
N ILE A 298 16.93 3.93 -17.13
CA ILE A 298 15.71 4.19 -16.35
C ILE A 298 15.83 3.65 -14.92
N LYS A 299 16.36 2.42 -14.75
CA LYS A 299 16.61 1.81 -13.44
C LYS A 299 17.65 2.57 -12.63
N ALA A 300 18.75 2.99 -13.27
CA ALA A 300 19.82 3.76 -12.62
C ALA A 300 19.34 5.12 -12.11
N GLU A 301 18.34 5.71 -12.77
CA GLU A 301 17.67 6.95 -12.35
C GLU A 301 16.60 6.74 -11.25
N GLY A 302 16.48 5.52 -10.70
CA GLY A 302 15.60 5.21 -9.58
C GLY A 302 14.15 4.93 -9.97
N THR A 303 13.91 4.46 -11.21
CA THR A 303 12.58 4.02 -11.64
C THR A 303 12.53 2.50 -11.72
N THR A 304 11.54 1.90 -11.09
CA THR A 304 11.26 0.45 -11.19
C THR A 304 10.59 0.14 -12.52
N ILE A 305 10.93 -0.98 -13.16
CA ILE A 305 10.30 -1.43 -14.41
C ILE A 305 9.56 -2.74 -14.14
N ALA A 306 8.25 -2.71 -14.38
CA ALA A 306 7.35 -3.85 -14.43
C ALA A 306 6.92 -4.15 -15.87
N ILE A 307 6.91 -5.43 -16.22
CA ILE A 307 6.57 -5.91 -17.55
C ILE A 307 5.34 -6.79 -17.47
N VAL A 308 4.36 -6.57 -18.35
CA VAL A 308 3.20 -7.45 -18.57
C VAL A 308 3.34 -8.05 -19.96
N GLY A 309 3.82 -9.29 -20.03
CA GLY A 309 3.97 -10.03 -21.28
C GLY A 309 2.68 -10.77 -21.66
N MET A 310 2.22 -10.63 -22.90
CA MET A 310 0.97 -11.25 -23.36
C MET A 310 1.22 -12.17 -24.56
N GLY A 311 0.79 -13.43 -24.45
CA GLY A 311 0.78 -14.39 -25.56
C GLY A 311 1.40 -15.76 -25.22
N PRO A 312 1.14 -16.78 -26.05
CA PRO A 312 1.49 -18.17 -25.74
C PRO A 312 2.98 -18.52 -25.95
N ASN A 313 3.78 -17.66 -26.61
CA ASN A 313 5.17 -17.97 -26.98
C ASN A 313 6.16 -16.87 -26.55
N MET A 314 5.90 -16.24 -25.40
CA MET A 314 6.75 -15.17 -24.86
C MET A 314 8.14 -15.69 -24.51
N ASN A 315 9.18 -14.94 -24.90
CA ASN A 315 10.54 -15.17 -24.41
C ASN A 315 10.71 -14.53 -23.02
N VAL A 316 10.31 -15.27 -21.98
CA VAL A 316 10.34 -14.80 -20.57
C VAL A 316 11.74 -14.40 -20.13
N THR A 317 12.78 -15.10 -20.62
CA THR A 317 14.19 -14.76 -20.33
C THR A 317 14.54 -13.38 -20.86
N ALA A 318 14.16 -13.08 -22.10
CA ALA A 318 14.39 -11.77 -22.71
C ALA A 318 13.64 -10.64 -21.97
N LEU A 319 12.39 -10.86 -21.59
CA LEU A 319 11.62 -9.90 -20.81
C LEU A 319 12.17 -9.68 -19.39
N SER A 320 12.71 -10.74 -18.76
CA SER A 320 13.29 -10.63 -17.43
C SER A 320 14.51 -9.70 -17.38
N ALA A 321 15.24 -9.54 -18.49
CA ALA A 321 16.35 -8.59 -18.60
C ALA A 321 15.88 -7.12 -18.60
N LEU A 322 14.64 -6.86 -19.05
CA LEU A 322 14.06 -5.52 -19.08
C LEU A 322 13.45 -5.13 -17.73
N ALA A 323 12.83 -6.08 -17.01
CA ALA A 323 12.24 -5.85 -15.69
C ALA A 323 13.30 -5.49 -14.62
N SER A 324 12.87 -4.84 -13.54
CA SER A 324 13.73 -4.55 -12.37
C SER A 324 13.97 -5.76 -11.47
N GLY A 325 13.26 -6.86 -11.69
CA GLY A 325 13.38 -8.12 -10.96
C GLY A 325 12.29 -9.11 -11.36
N PRO A 326 12.43 -10.40 -11.00
CA PRO A 326 11.47 -11.44 -11.37
C PRO A 326 10.08 -11.20 -10.80
N GLN A 327 9.95 -10.52 -9.65
CA GLN A 327 8.67 -10.16 -9.06
C GLN A 327 7.90 -9.13 -9.90
N TYR A 328 8.59 -8.34 -10.72
CA TYR A 328 8.01 -7.31 -11.58
C TYR A 328 7.68 -7.82 -13.00
N LEU A 329 7.80 -9.13 -13.24
CA LEU A 329 7.45 -9.76 -14.51
C LEU A 329 6.12 -10.51 -14.38
N PHE A 330 5.11 -10.02 -15.09
CA PHE A 330 3.79 -10.61 -15.16
C PHE A 330 3.56 -11.18 -16.56
N THR A 331 2.78 -12.26 -16.66
CA THR A 331 2.46 -12.90 -17.94
C THR A 331 0.99 -13.27 -18.02
N ALA A 332 0.40 -13.08 -19.19
CA ALA A 332 -0.93 -13.57 -19.56
C ALA A 332 -0.80 -14.45 -20.81
N ALA A 333 -1.50 -15.58 -20.86
CA ALA A 333 -1.42 -16.49 -22.01
C ALA A 333 -2.09 -15.88 -23.26
N SER A 334 -3.09 -15.04 -23.06
CA SER A 334 -3.81 -14.28 -24.08
C SER A 334 -4.37 -12.96 -23.50
N TYR A 335 -4.96 -12.13 -24.35
CA TYR A 335 -5.67 -10.92 -23.94
C TYR A 335 -6.95 -11.22 -23.14
N ASP A 336 -7.52 -12.41 -23.29
CA ASP A 336 -8.69 -12.84 -22.51
C ASP A 336 -8.33 -13.18 -21.06
N ASP A 337 -7.03 -13.40 -20.77
CA ASP A 337 -6.50 -13.68 -19.44
C ASP A 337 -6.07 -12.40 -18.68
N LEU A 338 -6.32 -11.22 -19.26
CA LEU A 338 -6.15 -9.94 -18.58
C LEU A 338 -7.32 -9.73 -17.60
N ASP A 339 -7.17 -10.29 -16.39
CA ASP A 339 -8.25 -10.40 -15.42
C ASP A 339 -7.96 -9.70 -14.07
N THR A 340 -8.96 -9.75 -13.18
CA THR A 340 -8.83 -9.17 -11.84
C THR A 340 -7.72 -9.82 -11.00
N ASN A 341 -7.38 -11.09 -11.24
CA ASN A 341 -6.30 -11.76 -10.50
C ASN A 341 -4.94 -11.19 -10.91
N LEU A 342 -4.71 -10.99 -12.21
CA LEU A 342 -3.53 -10.32 -12.72
C LEU A 342 -3.42 -8.91 -12.14
N ALA A 343 -4.50 -8.12 -12.20
CA ALA A 343 -4.51 -6.76 -11.64
C ALA A 343 -4.22 -6.73 -10.13
N ASN A 344 -4.74 -7.70 -9.37
CA ASN A 344 -4.47 -7.83 -7.94
C ASN A 344 -3.00 -8.20 -7.66
N GLY A 345 -2.44 -9.14 -8.41
CA GLY A 345 -1.02 -9.49 -8.30
C GLY A 345 -0.10 -8.33 -8.65
N MET A 346 -0.42 -7.58 -9.71
CA MET A 346 0.28 -6.36 -10.08
C MET A 346 0.23 -5.32 -8.96
N LYS A 347 -0.96 -5.02 -8.42
CA LYS A 347 -1.12 -4.09 -7.29
C LYS A 347 -0.29 -4.53 -6.08
N GLN A 348 -0.31 -5.82 -5.73
CA GLN A 348 0.42 -6.33 -4.58
C GLN A 348 1.93 -6.07 -4.70
N VAL A 349 2.51 -6.28 -5.87
CA VAL A 349 3.95 -6.08 -6.11
C VAL A 349 4.29 -4.59 -6.28
N ILE A 350 3.53 -3.88 -7.12
CA ILE A 350 3.80 -2.47 -7.47
C ILE A 350 3.68 -1.57 -6.23
N CYS A 351 2.74 -1.90 -5.35
CA CYS A 351 2.45 -1.11 -4.15
C CYS A 351 3.15 -1.66 -2.90
N ALA A 352 3.94 -2.75 -3.01
CA ALA A 352 4.78 -3.20 -1.91
C ALA A 352 5.79 -2.09 -1.55
N ALA A 353 6.00 -1.86 -0.26
CA ALA A 353 7.10 -1.01 0.20
C ALA A 353 8.43 -1.74 -0.08
N ASN A 354 9.41 -1.03 -0.64
CA ASN A 354 10.80 -1.50 -0.67
C ASN A 354 11.47 -1.25 0.67
#